data_AF-A0A7W0GNF0-F1
#
_entry.id   AF-A0A7W0GNF0-F1
#
_cell.length_a   1.000
_cell.length_b   1.000
_cell.length_c   1.000
_cell.angle_alpha   90.00
_cell.angle_beta   90.00
_cell.angle_gamma   90.00
#
_symmetry.space_group_name_H-M   'P 1'
#
loop_
_entity.id
_entity.type
_entity.pdbx_description
1 polymer ?
#
loop_
_entity_poly.entity_id
_entity_poly.type
_entity_poly.pdbx_seq_one_letter_code
_entity_poly.pdbx_strand_id
1 'polypeptide(L)' 'MFEFVRSHKSWMMLFILVLILPSFVFFGIQGYNNYVDPDGALATVDGAPVTQQEYDVALRDRVERLRQG' A
#
# COMPACT_ATOMS: atom_id res chain seq x y z
N MET A 1 40.76 -10.13 -11.29
CA MET A 1 39.29 -9.90 -11.34
C MET A 1 38.52 -10.74 -10.32
N PHE A 2 38.67 -12.07 -10.25
CA PHE A 2 37.96 -12.92 -9.27
C PHE A 2 38.46 -12.84 -7.81
N GLU A 3 39.71 -12.41 -7.58
CA GLU A 3 40.26 -12.34 -6.22
C GLU A 3 39.70 -11.20 -5.38
N PHE A 4 39.32 -10.08 -6.01
CA PHE A 4 38.74 -8.93 -5.30
C PHE A 4 37.41 -9.29 -4.63
N VAL A 5 36.58 -10.08 -5.35
CA VAL A 5 35.30 -10.60 -4.88
C VAL A 5 35.48 -11.62 -3.74
N ARG A 6 36.51 -12.48 -3.81
CA ARG A 6 36.81 -13.46 -2.75
C ARG A 6 37.32 -12.80 -1.47
N SER A 7 38.18 -11.79 -1.60
CA SER A 7 38.78 -11.08 -0.45
C SER A 7 37.74 -10.21 0.29
N HIS A 8 36.79 -9.61 -0.43
CA HIS A 8 35.81 -8.68 0.15
C HIS A 8 34.40 -9.26 0.28
N LYS A 9 34.25 -10.59 0.30
CA LYS A 9 32.94 -11.26 0.35
C LYS A 9 32.04 -10.72 1.47
N SER A 10 32.58 -10.47 2.66
CA SER A 10 31.82 -9.95 3.81
C SER A 10 31.35 -8.50 3.59
N TRP A 11 32.18 -7.65 3.00
CA TRP A 11 31.82 -6.27 2.64
C TRP A 11 30.80 -6.21 1.52
N MET A 12 30.93 -7.09 0.53
CA MET A 12 29.96 -7.23 -0.55
C MET A 12 28.59 -7.67 -0.01
N MET A 13 28.58 -8.60 0.96
CA MET A 13 27.35 -9.05 1.62
C MET A 13 26.68 -7.93 2.42
N LEU A 14 27.48 -7.12 3.15
CA LEU A 14 27.00 -5.93 3.85
C LEU A 14 26.42 -4.91 2.87
N PHE A 15 27.08 -4.67 1.75
CA PHE A 15 26.62 -3.72 0.74
C PHE A 15 25.29 -4.14 0.11
N ILE A 16 25.13 -5.44 -0.19
CA ILE A 16 23.87 -6.01 -0.67
C ILE A 16 22.77 -5.86 0.37
N LEU A 17 23.07 -6.16 1.64
CA LEU A 17 22.11 -6.00 2.74
C LEU A 17 21.65 -4.55 2.88
N VAL A 18 22.58 -3.60 2.79
CA VAL A 18 22.31 -2.16 2.82
C VAL A 18 21.58 -1.67 1.58
N LEU A 19 21.62 -2.37 0.44
CA LEU A 19 20.79 -2.05 -0.73
C LEU A 19 19.36 -2.59 -0.61
N ILE A 20 19.23 -3.78 -0.04
CA ILE A 20 17.94 -4.46 0.12
C ILE A 20 17.12 -3.81 1.24
N LEU A 21 17.70 -3.61 2.43
CA LEU A 21 16.99 -3.09 3.60
C LEU A 21 16.25 -1.76 3.37
N PRO A 22 16.85 -0.72 2.75
CA PRO A 22 16.16 0.53 2.48
C PRO A 22 14.99 0.31 1.55
N SER A 23 15.15 -0.53 0.52
CA SER A 23 14.06 -0.87 -0.38
C SER A 23 12.86 -1.45 0.41
N PHE A 24 13.10 -2.36 1.35
CA PHE A 24 12.03 -2.88 2.21
C PHE A 24 11.41 -1.82 3.14
N VAL A 25 12.18 -0.85 3.64
CA VAL A 25 11.65 0.23 4.48
C VAL A 25 10.80 1.20 3.66
N PHE A 26 11.29 1.64 2.50
CA PHE A 26 10.58 2.59 1.63
C PHE A 26 9.34 1.96 0.98
N PHE A 27 9.47 0.75 0.43
CA PHE A 27 8.39 0.08 -0.30
C PHE A 27 7.50 -0.78 0.60
N GLY A 28 7.96 -1.24 1.76
CA GLY A 28 7.16 -2.08 2.67
C GLY A 28 6.09 -1.30 3.44
N ILE A 29 6.41 -0.08 3.89
CA ILE A 29 5.46 0.74 4.66
C ILE A 29 4.38 1.34 3.74
N GLN A 30 4.76 1.79 2.53
CA GLN A 30 3.81 2.29 1.54
C GLN A 30 3.04 1.15 0.87
N GLY A 31 3.70 0.01 0.62
CA GLY A 31 3.11 -1.16 0.01
C GLY A 31 2.02 -1.80 0.86
N TYR A 32 2.19 -1.89 2.19
CA TYR A 32 1.12 -2.40 3.06
C TYR A 32 -0.12 -1.50 3.05
N ASN A 33 0.05 -0.17 3.04
CA ASN A 33 -1.11 0.73 2.97
C ASN A 33 -1.82 0.62 1.61
N ASN A 34 -1.09 0.52 0.50
CA ASN A 34 -1.71 0.34 -0.82
C ASN A 34 -2.27 -1.07 -1.08
N TYR A 35 -1.80 -2.10 -0.36
CA TYR A 35 -2.31 -3.47 -0.48
C TYR A 35 -3.48 -3.73 0.49
N VAL A 36 -3.62 -2.90 1.53
CA VAL A 36 -4.76 -2.91 2.46
C VAL A 36 -5.84 -1.92 2.06
N ASP A 37 -5.57 -0.99 1.13
CA ASP A 37 -6.62 -0.27 0.39
C ASP A 37 -7.14 -1.22 -0.70
N PRO A 38 -8.24 -1.95 -0.46
CA PRO A 38 -8.65 -3.04 -1.30
C PRO A 38 -9.45 -2.46 -2.46
N ASP A 39 -8.84 -2.29 -3.64
CA ASP A 39 -9.44 -2.32 -5.00
C ASP A 39 -10.89 -1.80 -5.20
N GLY A 40 -11.39 -0.93 -4.33
CA GLY A 40 -12.81 -0.79 -4.07
C GLY A 40 -13.17 0.43 -3.21
N ALA A 41 -12.18 1.20 -2.77
CA ALA A 41 -12.39 2.57 -2.32
C ALA A 41 -12.70 3.46 -3.54
N LEU A 42 -13.92 3.99 -3.63
CA LEU A 42 -14.34 4.90 -4.71
C LEU A 42 -13.77 6.31 -4.51
N ALA A 43 -13.58 6.72 -3.26
CA ALA A 43 -13.02 8.00 -2.88
C ALA A 43 -12.52 7.98 -1.43
N THR A 44 -11.56 8.83 -1.10
CA THR A 44 -11.16 9.09 0.28
C THR A 44 -11.75 10.44 0.72
N VAL A 45 -12.52 10.45 1.80
CA VAL A 45 -13.12 11.68 2.37
C VAL A 45 -12.56 11.85 3.77
N ASP A 46 -11.93 12.99 4.04
CA ASP A 46 -11.33 13.29 5.36
C ASP A 46 -10.33 12.22 5.87
N GLY A 47 -9.62 11.57 4.95
CA GLY A 47 -8.69 10.48 5.28
C GLY A 47 -9.35 9.12 5.54
N ALA A 48 -10.68 9.01 5.46
CA ALA A 48 -11.40 7.75 5.50
C ALA A 48 -11.67 7.24 4.06
N PRO A 49 -11.26 6.01 3.71
CA PRO A 49 -11.63 5.40 2.44
C PRO A 49 -13.12 5.04 2.45
N VAL A 50 -13.85 5.46 1.42
CA VAL A 50 -15.26 5.11 1.20
C VAL A 50 -15.32 4.01 0.15
N THR A 51 -15.83 2.84 0.55
CA THR A 51 -15.95 1.69 -0.33
C THR A 51 -17.16 1.78 -1.26
N GLN A 52 -17.12 1.05 -2.38
CA GLN A 52 -18.26 0.94 -3.30
C GLN A 52 -19.53 0.41 -2.62
N GLN A 53 -19.37 -0.55 -1.69
CA GLN A 53 -20.49 -1.12 -0.96
C GLN A 53 -21.17 -0.10 -0.03
N GLU A 54 -20.39 0.72 0.67
CA GLU A 54 -20.91 1.78 1.55
C GLU A 54 -21.63 2.87 0.75
N TYR A 55 -21.07 3.24 -0.40
CA TYR A 55 -21.70 4.21 -1.30
C TYR A 55 -23.06 3.72 -1.80
N ASP A 56 -23.14 2.46 -2.25
CA ASP A 56 -24.38 1.88 -2.78
C ASP A 56 -25.49 1.79 -1.72
N VAL A 57 -25.14 1.46 -0.46
CA VAL A 57 -26.08 1.46 0.67
C VAL A 57 -26.57 2.88 0.96
N ALA A 58 -25.65 3.83 1.10
CA ALA A 58 -26.00 5.23 1.39
C ALA A 58 -26.84 5.87 0.27
N LEU A 59 -26.59 5.48 -0.99
CA LEU A 59 -27.35 5.91 -2.15
C LEU A 59 -28.79 5.38 -2.11
N ARG A 60 -28.97 4.08 -1.79
CA ARG A 60 -30.30 3.47 -1.64
C ARG A 60 -31.12 4.16 -0.56
N ASP A 61 -30.55 4.36 0.62
CA ASP A 61 -31.22 5.03 1.74
C ASP A 61 -31.65 6.46 1.36
N ARG A 62 -30.79 7.17 0.59
CA ARG A 62 -31.11 8.52 0.12
C ARG A 62 -32.27 8.53 -0.87
N VAL A 63 -32.31 7.57 -1.79
CA VAL A 63 -33.42 7.42 -2.73
C VAL A 63 -34.72 7.03 -2.01
N GLU A 64 -34.64 6.15 -1.01
CA GLU A 64 -35.81 5.75 -0.20
C GLU A 64 -36.41 6.91 0.58
N ARG A 65 -35.56 7.76 1.19
CA ARG A 65 -36.04 8.99 1.86
C ARG A 65 -36.74 9.95 0.91
N LEU A 66 -36.26 10.07 -0.34
CA LEU A 66 -36.90 10.91 -1.36
C LEU A 66 -38.23 10.32 -1.87
N ARG A 67 -38.41 9.00 -1.79
CA ARG A 67 -39.68 8.34 -2.17
C ARG A 67 -40.74 8.38 -1.08
N GLN A 68 -40.34 8.55 0.18
CA GLN A 68 -41.25 8.61 1.33
C GLN A 68 -41.68 10.04 1.70
N GLY A 69 -41.08 11.06 1.06
CA GLY A 69 -41.40 12.48 1.23
C GLY A 69 -42.38 13.01 0.20
#